data_AF-A0A7C3VD33-F1
#
_entry.id   AF-A0A7C3VD33-F1
#
_cell.length_a   1.000
_cell.length_b   1.000
_cell.length_c   1.000
_cell.angle_alpha   90.00
_cell.angle_beta   90.00
_cell.angle_gamma   90.00
#
_symmetry.space_group_name_H-M   'P 1'
#
loop_
_entity.id
_entity.type
_entity.pdbx_description
1 polymer ?
#
loop_
_entity_poly.entity_id
_entity_poly.type
_entity_poly.pdbx_seq_one_letter_code
_entity_poly.pdbx_strand_id
1 'polypeptide(L)'
;MADDNDRGFAAMDPDRQRKIASKGGKAAQEQRSPEERSEIGRKGGEAAQAERTPEERSEIGRKGGEAPHSRPRGFAAMTPEKQREIASMGGKAAHERGTAHEFTTEEAREAGRKGGMARTKTTVTYREETESTDDTREGGQTRGTT
;
A
#
# COMPACT_ATOMS: atom_id res chain seq x y z
N MET A 1 19.02 -20.44 -51.85
CA MET A 1 19.56 -20.44 -50.48
C MET A 1 18.37 -20.32 -49.54
N ALA A 2 18.28 -21.13 -48.47
CA ALA A 2 17.25 -20.99 -47.45
C ALA A 2 17.78 -20.08 -46.33
N ASP A 3 16.96 -19.12 -45.90
CA ASP A 3 17.29 -18.14 -44.86
C ASP A 3 17.36 -18.79 -43.47
N ASP A 4 18.57 -18.81 -42.90
CA ASP A 4 18.89 -19.47 -41.64
C ASP A 4 18.86 -18.52 -40.43
N ASN A 5 17.79 -17.74 -40.25
CA ASN A 5 17.76 -16.72 -39.17
C ASN A 5 16.61 -16.80 -38.15
N ASP A 6 15.71 -17.79 -38.22
CA ASP A 6 14.61 -17.93 -37.24
C ASP A 6 14.79 -19.11 -36.27
N ARG A 7 16.04 -19.53 -35.99
CA ARG A 7 16.34 -20.69 -35.13
C ARG A 7 16.75 -20.34 -33.68
N GLY A 8 16.37 -19.16 -33.20
CA GLY A 8 16.70 -18.66 -31.86
C GLY A 8 15.56 -18.77 -30.83
N PHE A 9 15.89 -18.71 -29.54
CA PHE A 9 14.87 -18.69 -28.46
C PHE A 9 13.86 -17.54 -28.64
N ALA A 10 14.30 -16.39 -29.15
CA ALA A 10 13.44 -15.23 -29.40
C ALA A 10 12.54 -15.39 -30.64
N ALA A 11 12.93 -16.21 -31.62
CA ALA A 11 12.16 -16.50 -32.84
C ALA A 11 11.16 -17.66 -32.66
N MET A 12 11.26 -18.37 -31.53
CA MET A 12 10.37 -19.46 -31.18
C MET A 12 8.97 -18.96 -30.78
N ASP A 13 7.93 -19.78 -30.93
CA ASP A 13 6.58 -19.47 -30.45
C ASP A 13 6.54 -19.09 -28.95
N PRO A 14 5.77 -18.05 -28.53
CA PRO A 14 5.74 -17.56 -27.15
C PRO A 14 5.38 -18.61 -26.09
N ASP A 15 4.51 -19.56 -26.40
CA ASP A 15 4.14 -20.61 -25.45
C ASP A 15 5.27 -21.63 -25.30
N ARG A 16 5.98 -21.92 -26.39
CA ARG A 16 7.17 -22.77 -26.35
C ARG A 16 8.32 -22.09 -25.62
N GLN A 17 8.51 -20.78 -25.79
CA GLN A 17 9.45 -19.97 -24.99
C GLN A 17 9.12 -20.06 -23.50
N ARG A 18 7.85 -19.84 -23.12
CA ARG A 18 7.40 -19.88 -21.73
C ARG A 18 7.60 -21.27 -21.12
N LYS A 19 7.32 -22.34 -21.87
CA LYS A 19 7.54 -23.72 -21.44
C LYS A 19 9.01 -24.02 -21.18
N ILE A 20 9.90 -23.56 -22.07
CA ILE A 20 11.35 -23.74 -21.90
C ILE A 20 11.88 -22.90 -20.74
N ALA A 21 11.44 -21.64 -20.60
CA ALA A 21 11.80 -20.79 -19.47
C ALA A 21 11.35 -21.40 -18.14
N SER A 22 10.11 -21.92 -18.08
CA SER A 22 9.59 -22.61 -16.90
C SER A 22 10.40 -23.87 -16.57
N LYS A 23 10.75 -24.67 -17.59
CA LYS A 23 11.56 -25.88 -17.41
C LYS A 23 12.98 -25.56 -16.94
N GLY A 24 13.62 -24.54 -17.51
CA GLY A 24 14.93 -24.07 -17.09
C GLY A 24 14.94 -23.55 -15.66
N GLY A 25 13.91 -22.78 -15.28
CA GLY A 25 13.74 -22.28 -13.92
C GLY A 25 13.54 -23.41 -12.89
N LYS A 26 12.71 -24.41 -13.20
CA LYS A 26 12.48 -25.58 -12.32
C LYS A 26 13.73 -26.45 -12.17
N ALA A 27 14.40 -26.77 -13.27
CA ALA A 27 15.63 -27.56 -13.23
C ALA A 27 16.73 -26.88 -12.39
N ALA A 28 16.83 -25.55 -12.46
CA ALA A 28 17.75 -24.78 -11.61
C ALA A 28 17.36 -24.77 -10.12
N GLN A 29 16.08 -24.98 -9.78
CA GLN A 29 15.62 -25.13 -8.40
C GLN A 29 15.89 -26.53 -7.84
N GLU A 30 15.81 -27.57 -8.66
CA GLU A 30 15.98 -28.97 -8.23
C GLU A 30 17.45 -29.37 -8.05
N GLN A 31 18.38 -28.78 -8.82
CA GLN A 31 19.78 -29.20 -8.85
C GLN A 31 20.74 -28.37 -7.98
N ARG A 32 20.26 -27.32 -7.31
CA ARG A 32 21.13 -26.38 -6.59
C ARG A 32 20.63 -26.09 -5.19
N SER A 33 21.57 -25.90 -4.26
CA SER A 33 21.26 -25.51 -2.88
C SER A 33 20.63 -24.10 -2.82
N PRO A 34 19.87 -23.77 -1.76
CA PRO A 34 19.37 -22.42 -1.55
C PRO A 34 20.46 -21.33 -1.59
N GLU A 35 21.66 -21.65 -1.09
CA GLU A 35 22.83 -20.79 -1.05
C GLU A 35 23.38 -20.55 -2.46
N GLU A 36 23.60 -21.60 -3.25
CA GLU A 36 24.08 -21.50 -4.63
C GLU A 36 23.10 -20.71 -5.51
N ARG A 37 21.81 -20.92 -5.31
CA ARG A 37 20.76 -20.16 -6.00
C ARG A 37 20.80 -18.68 -5.64
N SER A 38 21.00 -18.38 -4.37
CA SER A 38 21.13 -17.01 -3.87
C SER A 38 22.39 -16.34 -4.42
N GLU A 39 23.49 -17.08 -4.54
CA GLU A 39 24.74 -16.60 -5.12
C GLU A 39 24.58 -16.29 -6.62
N ILE A 40 23.96 -17.16 -7.40
CA ILE A 40 23.71 -16.92 -8.84
C ILE A 40 22.76 -15.76 -9.04
N GLY A 41 21.70 -15.66 -8.23
CA GLY A 41 20.76 -14.54 -8.28
C GLY A 41 21.45 -13.22 -7.99
N ARG A 42 22.32 -13.20 -6.96
CA ARG A 42 23.12 -12.03 -6.61
C ARG A 42 24.10 -11.67 -7.72
N LYS A 43 24.89 -12.62 -8.21
CA LYS A 43 25.88 -12.42 -9.28
C LYS A 43 25.23 -11.96 -10.58
N GLY A 44 24.07 -12.51 -10.93
CA GLY A 44 23.29 -12.07 -12.09
C GLY A 44 22.76 -10.65 -11.92
N GLY A 45 22.31 -10.30 -10.71
CA GLY A 45 21.91 -8.93 -10.37
C GLY A 45 23.07 -7.94 -10.41
N GLU A 46 24.22 -8.31 -9.85
CA GLU A 46 25.45 -7.51 -9.86
C GLU A 46 25.94 -7.29 -11.28
N ALA A 47 26.01 -8.32 -12.12
CA ALA A 47 26.38 -8.20 -13.53
C ALA A 47 25.41 -7.28 -14.30
N ALA A 48 24.10 -7.39 -14.03
CA ALA A 48 23.10 -6.50 -14.62
C ALA A 48 23.20 -5.05 -14.11
N GLN A 49 23.82 -4.82 -12.94
CA GLN A 49 24.00 -3.51 -12.34
C GLN A 49 25.35 -2.87 -12.65
N ALA A 50 26.39 -3.67 -12.89
CA ALA A 50 27.77 -3.21 -13.13
C ALA A 50 27.88 -2.30 -14.36
N GLU A 51 27.07 -2.57 -15.39
CA GLU A 51 27.09 -1.84 -16.66
C GLU A 51 26.12 -0.65 -16.71
N ARG A 52 25.49 -0.27 -15.58
CA ARG A 52 24.44 0.76 -15.54
C ARG A 52 24.86 2.00 -14.76
N THR A 53 24.41 3.17 -15.20
CA THR A 53 24.54 4.42 -14.44
C THR A 53 23.53 4.46 -13.27
N PRO A 54 23.76 5.32 -12.26
CA PRO A 54 22.76 5.59 -11.23
C PRO A 54 21.39 6.00 -11.81
N GLU A 55 21.39 6.80 -12.86
CA GLU A 55 20.20 7.32 -13.53
C GLU A 55 19.41 6.20 -14.21
N GLU A 56 20.07 5.32 -14.95
CA GLU A 56 19.44 4.15 -15.59
C GLU A 56 18.88 3.17 -14.54
N ARG A 57 19.58 2.99 -13.42
CA ARG A 57 19.08 2.18 -12.30
C ARG A 57 17.79 2.79 -11.72
N SER A 58 17.77 4.10 -11.50
CA SER A 58 16.59 4.81 -11.01
C SER A 58 15.43 4.74 -12.00
N GLU A 59 15.70 4.86 -13.30
CA GLU A 59 14.68 4.74 -14.35
C GLU A 59 14.06 3.34 -14.40
N ILE A 60 14.87 2.29 -14.34
CA ILE A 60 14.39 0.90 -14.32
C ILE A 60 13.59 0.62 -13.05
N GLY A 61 14.04 1.11 -11.90
CA GLY A 61 13.31 1.00 -10.64
C GLY A 61 11.95 1.71 -10.69
N ARG A 62 11.93 2.93 -11.23
CA ARG A 62 10.69 3.70 -11.43
C ARG A 62 9.74 2.96 -12.37
N LYS A 63 10.21 2.54 -13.54
CA LYS A 63 9.43 1.78 -14.53
C LYS A 63 8.92 0.44 -13.98
N GLY A 64 9.71 -0.22 -13.13
CA GLY A 64 9.30 -1.44 -12.43
C GLY A 64 8.22 -1.21 -11.37
N GLY A 65 8.24 -0.04 -10.71
CA GLY A 65 7.18 0.39 -9.78
C GLY A 65 5.90 0.84 -10.48
N GLU A 66 6.04 1.51 -11.63
CA GLU A 66 4.94 2.01 -12.48
C GLU A 66 4.28 0.91 -13.33
N ALA A 67 4.95 -0.24 -13.51
CA ALA A 67 4.39 -1.37 -14.23
C ALA A 67 3.01 -1.72 -13.62
N PRO A 68 1.95 -1.85 -14.43
CA PRO A 68 0.61 -2.08 -13.92
C PRO A 68 0.59 -3.41 -13.16
N HIS A 69 0.58 -3.34 -11.83
CA HIS A 69 0.32 -4.48 -10.97
C HIS A 69 -1.14 -4.85 -11.21
N SER A 70 -1.39 -5.74 -12.17
CA SER A 70 -2.73 -6.06 -12.69
C SER A 70 -3.69 -6.64 -11.66
N ARG A 71 -3.24 -6.84 -10.41
CA ARG A 71 -4.04 -7.30 -9.29
C ARG A 71 -3.61 -6.57 -8.03
N PRO A 72 -4.54 -6.05 -7.22
CA PRO A 72 -4.20 -5.53 -5.91
C PRO A 72 -3.52 -6.64 -5.10
N ARG A 73 -2.47 -6.28 -4.35
CA ARG A 73 -1.67 -7.19 -3.49
C ARG A 73 -1.57 -6.62 -2.08
N GLY A 74 -1.26 -7.48 -1.12
CA GLY A 74 -1.13 -7.07 0.29
C GLY A 74 -2.43 -6.51 0.85
N PHE A 75 -2.34 -5.44 1.66
CA PHE A 75 -3.50 -4.80 2.27
C PHE A 75 -4.54 -4.32 1.25
N ALA A 76 -4.10 -3.78 0.10
CA ALA A 76 -5.00 -3.31 -0.95
C ALA A 76 -5.84 -4.44 -1.59
N ALA A 77 -5.40 -5.69 -1.48
CA ALA A 77 -6.14 -6.86 -1.95
C ALA A 77 -7.16 -7.39 -0.93
N MET A 78 -7.08 -6.95 0.32
CA MET A 78 -7.92 -7.44 1.41
C MET A 78 -9.22 -6.64 1.51
N THR A 79 -10.24 -7.27 2.07
CA THR A 79 -11.49 -6.58 2.39
C THR A 79 -11.29 -5.53 3.49
N PRO A 80 -12.10 -4.47 3.52
CA PRO A 80 -12.04 -3.45 4.57
C PRO A 80 -12.16 -4.04 5.98
N GLU A 81 -12.96 -5.07 6.16
CA GLU A 81 -13.17 -5.77 7.44
C GLU A 81 -11.86 -6.37 7.94
N LYS A 82 -11.15 -7.08 7.07
CA LYS A 82 -9.88 -7.72 7.40
C LYS A 82 -8.79 -6.69 7.66
N GLN A 83 -8.78 -5.57 6.93
CA GLN A 83 -7.87 -4.47 7.21
C GLN A 83 -8.13 -3.86 8.59
N ARG A 84 -9.39 -3.62 8.96
CA ARG A 84 -9.77 -3.12 10.29
C ARG A 84 -9.39 -4.10 11.40
N GLU A 85 -9.59 -5.39 11.18
CA GLU A 85 -9.19 -6.43 12.14
C GLU A 85 -7.67 -6.42 12.35
N ILE A 86 -6.88 -6.39 11.27
CA ILE A 86 -5.42 -6.33 11.35
C ILE A 86 -4.97 -5.03 12.04
N ALA A 87 -5.58 -3.89 11.73
CA ALA A 87 -5.28 -2.62 12.39
C ALA A 87 -5.60 -2.68 13.89
N SER A 88 -6.75 -3.25 14.26
CA SER A 88 -7.14 -3.45 15.66
C SER A 88 -6.15 -4.37 16.40
N MET A 89 -5.74 -5.48 15.79
CA MET A 89 -4.72 -6.37 16.36
C MET A 89 -3.37 -5.66 16.52
N GLY A 90 -2.96 -4.88 15.52
CA GLY A 90 -1.71 -4.10 15.58
C GLY A 90 -1.72 -3.07 16.71
N GLY A 91 -2.83 -2.37 16.92
CA GLY A 91 -2.99 -1.43 18.03
C GLY A 91 -2.90 -2.11 19.39
N LYS A 92 -3.63 -3.21 19.60
CA LYS A 92 -3.58 -3.98 20.85
C LYS A 92 -2.17 -4.50 21.14
N ALA A 93 -1.51 -5.08 20.13
CA ALA A 93 -0.16 -5.58 20.25
C ALA A 93 0.85 -4.48 20.60
N ALA A 94 0.67 -3.25 20.09
CA ALA A 94 1.56 -2.13 20.41
C ALA A 94 1.45 -1.69 21.88
N HIS A 95 0.24 -1.67 22.43
CA HIS A 95 -0.01 -1.42 23.85
C HIS A 95 0.50 -2.55 24.73
N GLU A 96 0.22 -3.82 24.38
CA GLU A 96 0.74 -4.99 25.10
C GLU A 96 2.28 -5.01 25.14
N ARG A 97 2.93 -4.58 24.05
CA ARG A 97 4.40 -4.48 23.95
C ARG A 97 4.98 -3.23 24.60
N GLY A 98 4.16 -2.30 25.11
CA GLY A 98 4.61 -1.04 25.70
C GLY A 98 5.26 -0.07 24.71
N THR A 99 5.06 -0.29 23.41
CA THR A 99 5.57 0.61 22.35
C THR A 99 4.60 1.75 22.04
N ALA A 100 3.33 1.59 22.41
CA ALA A 100 2.31 2.62 22.26
C ALA A 100 2.35 3.62 23.42
N HIS A 101 1.93 4.87 23.13
CA HIS A 101 1.71 5.90 24.14
C HIS A 101 0.43 5.62 24.92
N GLU A 102 0.52 5.70 26.25
CA GLU A 102 -0.62 5.57 27.15
C GLU A 102 -1.19 6.95 27.45
N PHE A 103 -2.41 7.20 26.96
CA PHE A 103 -3.06 8.49 27.20
C PHE A 103 -3.67 8.52 28.59
N THR A 104 -3.38 9.60 29.32
CA THR A 104 -4.17 9.93 30.51
C THR A 104 -5.57 10.37 30.11
N THR A 105 -6.55 10.25 31.01
CA THR A 105 -7.94 10.67 30.75
C THR A 105 -8.05 12.13 30.35
N GLU A 106 -7.23 13.00 30.94
CA GLU A 106 -7.19 14.43 30.61
C GLU A 106 -6.63 14.66 29.20
N GLU A 107 -5.52 14.01 28.87
CA GLU A 107 -4.88 14.10 27.55
C GLU A 107 -5.78 13.55 26.43
N ALA A 108 -6.42 12.40 26.64
CA ALA A 108 -7.37 11.82 25.70
C ALA A 108 -8.56 12.77 25.43
N ARG A 109 -9.07 13.42 26.49
CA ARG A 109 -10.16 14.41 26.38
C ARG A 109 -9.70 15.64 25.61
N GLU A 110 -8.51 16.16 25.88
CA GLU A 110 -7.96 17.30 25.15
C GLU A 110 -7.72 16.98 23.68
N ALA A 111 -7.12 15.82 23.36
CA ALA A 111 -6.92 15.35 22.00
C ALA A 111 -8.26 15.19 21.27
N GLY A 112 -9.26 14.59 21.92
CA GLY A 112 -10.62 14.47 21.38
C GLY A 112 -11.29 15.82 21.13
N ARG A 113 -11.15 16.77 22.06
CA ARG A 113 -11.63 18.16 21.90
C ARG A 113 -10.95 18.84 20.72
N LYS A 114 -9.62 18.75 20.61
CA LYS A 114 -8.84 19.36 19.53
C LYS A 114 -9.20 18.77 18.16
N GLY A 115 -9.30 17.45 18.05
CA GLY A 115 -9.77 16.77 16.84
C GLY A 115 -11.21 17.15 16.50
N GLY A 116 -12.04 17.38 17.51
CA GLY A 116 -13.41 17.86 17.34
C GLY A 116 -13.55 19.29 16.86
N MET A 117 -12.67 20.18 17.30
CA MET A 117 -12.61 21.54 16.80
C MET A 117 -12.06 21.60 15.37
N ALA A 118 -11.12 20.71 15.01
CA ALA A 118 -10.57 20.66 13.66
C ALA A 118 -11.62 20.29 12.59
N ARG A 119 -12.54 19.37 12.91
CA ARG A 119 -13.67 19.01 12.04
C ARG A 119 -14.73 20.11 11.94
N THR A 120 -15.02 20.82 13.03
CA THR A 120 -16.08 21.85 13.05
C THR A 120 -15.63 23.17 12.42
N LYS A 121 -14.36 23.57 12.55
CA LYS A 121 -13.83 24.78 11.90
C LYS A 121 -14.00 24.75 10.37
N THR A 122 -13.97 23.57 9.75
CA THR A 122 -14.23 23.38 8.32
C THR A 122 -15.73 23.50 7.96
N THR A 123 -16.64 23.16 8.88
CA THR A 123 -18.09 23.27 8.67
C THR A 123 -18.61 24.68 8.93
N VAL A 124 -18.01 25.43 9.88
CA VAL A 124 -18.47 26.77 10.25
C VAL A 124 -18.18 27.81 9.15
N THR A 125 -17.15 27.62 8.31
CA THR A 125 -16.84 28.57 7.21
C THR A 125 -17.87 28.58 6.06
N TYR A 126 -18.91 27.75 6.10
CA TYR A 126 -19.99 27.71 5.09
C TYR A 126 -21.40 27.83 5.68
N ARG A 127 -21.56 28.11 6.98
CA ARG A 127 -22.89 28.26 7.62
C ARG A 127 -23.17 29.67 8.15
N GLU A 128 -22.24 30.61 8.03
CA GLU A 128 -22.42 31.98 8.56
C GLU A 128 -22.84 33.01 7.49
N GLU A 129 -23.33 32.56 6.32
CA GLU A 129 -23.87 33.45 5.27
C GLU A 129 -25.35 33.19 4.97
N THR A 130 -26.12 32.56 5.87
CA THR A 130 -27.58 32.51 5.74
C THR A 130 -28.21 32.40 7.12
N GLU A 131 -28.40 33.51 7.83
CA GLU A 131 -29.50 33.73 8.78
C GLU A 131 -29.29 35.10 9.45
N SER A 132 -29.49 36.15 8.66
CA SER A 132 -29.91 37.46 9.14
C SER A 132 -31.32 37.68 8.61
N THR A 133 -32.32 37.19 9.34
CA THR A 133 -33.68 37.73 9.31
C THR A 133 -34.30 37.52 10.68
N ASP A 134 -34.57 38.66 11.30
CA ASP A 134 -35.49 38.91 12.40
C ASP A 134 -36.76 38.03 12.31
N ASP A 135 -37.07 37.26 13.36
CA ASP A 135 -38.46 36.88 13.67
C ASP A 135 -38.60 36.75 15.19
N THR A 136 -39.16 37.79 15.78
CA THR A 136 -39.68 37.78 17.13
C THR A 136 -40.87 36.82 17.19
N ARG A 137 -40.73 35.69 17.89
CA ARG A 137 -41.89 34.88 18.28
C ARG A 137 -41.80 34.40 19.72
N GLU A 138 -42.60 35.06 20.56
CA GLU A 138 -42.98 34.62 21.90
C GLU A 138 -43.43 33.15 21.91
N GLY A 139 -43.11 32.44 22.99
CA GLY A 139 -43.73 31.16 23.30
C GLY A 139 -42.86 30.26 24.16
N GLY A 140 -42.82 30.51 25.46
CA GLY A 140 -42.25 29.55 26.41
C GLY A 140 -43.05 28.25 26.46
N GLN A 141 -42.39 27.16 26.82
CA GLN A 141 -42.97 26.07 27.61
C GLN A 141 -41.86 25.15 28.11
N THR A 142 -41.71 25.14 29.42
CA THR A 142 -40.98 24.14 30.19
C THR A 142 -41.59 22.75 29.96
N ARG A 143 -40.78 21.70 29.93
CA ARG A 143 -41.27 20.33 30.12
C ARG A 143 -40.63 19.75 31.36
N GLY A 144 -41.52 19.45 32.30
CA GLY A 144 -41.23 18.95 33.62
C GLY A 144 -40.88 17.48 33.63
N THR A 145 -40.30 17.14 34.77
CA THR A 145 -40.04 15.81 35.30
C THR A 145 -41.32 14.98 35.47
N THR A 146 -41.25 13.70 35.16
CA THR A 146 -41.87 12.63 35.96
C THR A 146 -41.00 11.39 35.81
#